data_AF-A0A3A6PPL4-F1
#
_entry.id   AF-A0A3A6PPL4-F1
#
_cell.length_a   1.000
_cell.length_b   1.000
_cell.length_c   1.000
_cell.angle_alpha   90.00
_cell.angle_beta   90.00
_cell.angle_gamma   90.00
#
_symmetry.space_group_name_H-M   'P 1'
#
loop_
_entity.id
_entity.type
_entity.pdbx_description
1 polymer ?
#
loop_
_entity_poly.entity_id
_entity_poly.type
_entity_poly.pdbx_seq_one_letter_code
_entity_poly.pdbx_strand_id
1 'polypeptide(L)'
;METRTERTLRKRKKFWKDILSPPKLLLFLILSFILYMLSMITWVKAINDAVNYEMLISILTVNIVTVSIFMVVGFANIKPVVLFVKSLGRIAFTVWVVLLVQHLTNDQAEQNLFIIICTLFIVYLEVLLDINDMFHQITNYQSIKFRFLNTKFLQDYSIPLSILTLAIMNVILSSFIENFISIF
;
A
#
# COMPACT_ATOMS: atom_id res chain seq x y z
N MET A 1 -41.39 -11.25 21.64
CA MET A 1 -40.51 -12.41 21.94
C MET A 1 -40.07 -13.02 20.62
N GLU A 2 -38.78 -13.03 20.31
CA GLU A 2 -38.27 -13.79 19.15
C GLU A 2 -38.53 -15.29 19.34
N THR A 3 -39.02 -15.95 18.30
CA THR A 3 -39.25 -17.40 18.32
C THR A 3 -37.93 -18.18 18.25
N ARG A 4 -37.90 -19.41 18.81
CA ARG A 4 -36.68 -20.27 18.80
C ARG A 4 -36.14 -20.50 17.39
N THR A 5 -37.01 -20.55 16.39
CA THR A 5 -36.71 -20.71 14.95
C THR A 5 -36.06 -19.47 14.34
N GLU A 6 -36.49 -18.26 14.71
CA GLU A 6 -35.84 -17.02 14.26
C GLU A 6 -34.41 -16.90 14.80
N ARG A 7 -34.18 -17.32 16.05
CA ARG A 7 -32.84 -17.31 16.66
C ARG A 7 -31.86 -18.26 15.96
N THR A 8 -32.29 -19.46 15.58
CA THR A 8 -31.44 -20.43 14.85
C THR A 8 -31.15 -19.98 13.42
N LEU A 9 -32.14 -19.41 12.72
CA LEU A 9 -31.94 -18.80 11.39
C LEU A 9 -30.95 -17.62 11.44
N ARG A 10 -31.06 -16.74 12.43
CA ARG A 10 -30.13 -15.60 12.61
C ARG A 10 -28.69 -16.08 12.88
N LYS A 11 -28.53 -17.11 13.71
CA LYS A 11 -27.22 -17.72 14.01
C LYS A 11 -26.61 -18.39 12.77
N ARG A 12 -27.37 -19.16 12.00
CA ARG A 12 -26.91 -19.74 10.73
C ARG A 12 -26.49 -18.65 9.73
N LYS A 13 -27.29 -17.59 9.57
CA LYS A 13 -26.98 -16.48 8.65
C LYS A 13 -25.73 -15.70 9.07
N LYS A 14 -25.52 -15.50 10.38
CA LYS A 14 -24.25 -14.94 10.91
C LYS A 14 -23.07 -15.88 10.66
N PHE A 15 -23.21 -17.15 10.97
CA PHE A 15 -22.16 -18.15 10.75
C PHE A 15 -21.71 -18.24 9.28
N TRP A 16 -22.66 -18.30 8.34
CA TRP A 16 -22.34 -18.27 6.91
C TRP A 16 -21.73 -16.95 6.47
N LYS A 17 -22.14 -15.82 7.05
CA LYS A 17 -21.53 -14.51 6.78
C LYS A 17 -20.08 -14.43 7.30
N ASP A 18 -19.82 -15.00 8.46
CA ASP A 18 -18.50 -15.01 9.11
C ASP A 18 -17.55 -16.02 8.44
N ILE A 19 -18.09 -17.08 7.81
CA ILE A 19 -17.31 -18.05 7.00
C ILE A 19 -17.06 -17.55 5.57
N LEU A 20 -18.03 -16.91 4.92
CA LEU A 20 -17.86 -16.43 3.53
C LEU A 20 -17.19 -15.06 3.41
N SER A 21 -17.06 -14.28 4.49
CA SER A 21 -16.40 -12.97 4.42
C SER A 21 -14.86 -13.04 4.33
N PRO A 22 -14.15 -13.87 5.12
CA PRO A 22 -12.69 -14.01 5.02
C PRO A 22 -12.17 -14.44 3.64
N PRO A 23 -12.75 -15.45 2.94
CA PRO A 23 -12.23 -15.88 1.65
C PRO A 23 -12.42 -14.84 0.55
N LYS A 24 -13.46 -13.99 0.63
CA LYS A 24 -13.68 -12.91 -0.34
C LYS A 24 -12.66 -11.79 -0.19
N LEU A 25 -12.33 -11.42 1.05
CA LEU A 25 -11.33 -10.41 1.34
C LEU A 25 -9.93 -10.86 0.88
N LEU A 26 -9.58 -12.12 1.15
CA LEU A 26 -8.32 -12.70 0.66
C LEU A 26 -8.24 -12.72 -0.86
N LEU A 27 -9.32 -13.09 -1.56
CA LEU A 27 -9.35 -13.07 -3.02
C LEU A 27 -9.14 -11.65 -3.56
N PHE A 28 -9.80 -10.65 -2.96
CA PHE A 28 -9.65 -9.26 -3.37
C PHE A 28 -8.24 -8.72 -3.10
N LEU A 29 -7.62 -9.15 -1.98
CA LEU A 29 -6.23 -8.85 -1.67
C LEU A 29 -5.26 -9.44 -2.70
N ILE A 30 -5.41 -10.72 -3.03
CA ILE A 30 -4.61 -11.38 -4.06
C ILE A 30 -4.74 -10.64 -5.39
N LEU A 31 -5.97 -10.30 -5.79
CA LEU A 31 -6.21 -9.55 -7.02
C LEU A 31 -5.54 -8.17 -6.99
N SER A 32 -5.66 -7.42 -5.89
CA SER A 32 -4.99 -6.12 -5.73
C SER A 32 -3.47 -6.23 -5.80
N PHE A 33 -2.90 -7.29 -5.23
CA PHE A 33 -1.47 -7.55 -5.27
C PHE A 33 -1.00 -7.90 -6.68
N ILE A 34 -1.75 -8.70 -7.44
CA ILE A 34 -1.45 -9.00 -8.85
C ILE A 34 -1.46 -7.71 -9.68
N LEU A 35 -2.48 -6.86 -9.52
CA LEU A 35 -2.56 -5.57 -10.22
C LEU A 35 -1.40 -4.65 -9.84
N TYR A 36 -1.00 -4.65 -8.58
CA TYR A 36 0.19 -3.94 -8.13
C TYR A 36 1.46 -4.45 -8.81
N MET A 37 1.66 -5.77 -8.88
CA MET A 37 2.81 -6.35 -9.59
C MET A 37 2.81 -5.96 -11.09
N LEU A 38 1.64 -5.92 -11.74
CA LEU A 38 1.54 -5.42 -13.12
C LEU A 38 1.93 -3.94 -13.23
N SER A 39 1.58 -3.09 -12.26
CA SER A 39 2.03 -1.69 -12.23
C SER A 39 3.54 -1.55 -12.04
N MET A 40 4.19 -2.50 -11.37
CA MET A 40 5.65 -2.49 -11.25
C MET A 40 6.32 -2.80 -12.59
N ILE A 41 5.71 -3.64 -13.43
CA ILE A 41 6.24 -3.95 -14.77
C ILE A 41 6.27 -2.69 -15.65
N THR A 42 5.23 -1.84 -15.59
CA THR A 42 5.23 -0.57 -16.34
C THR A 42 6.35 0.35 -15.86
N TRP A 43 6.57 0.40 -14.55
CA TRP A 43 7.63 1.20 -13.94
C TRP A 43 9.03 0.70 -14.31
N VAL A 44 9.24 -0.62 -14.33
CA VAL A 44 10.46 -1.25 -14.83
C VAL A 44 10.73 -0.84 -16.26
N LYS A 45 9.72 -0.95 -17.14
CA LYS A 45 9.87 -0.59 -18.54
C LYS A 45 10.25 0.89 -18.71
N ALA A 46 9.63 1.78 -17.94
CA ALA A 46 9.90 3.22 -17.99
C ALA A 46 11.33 3.59 -17.59
N ILE A 47 11.98 2.77 -16.75
CA ILE A 47 13.26 3.10 -16.10
C ILE A 47 14.42 2.24 -16.63
N ASN A 48 14.13 1.14 -17.34
CA ASN A 48 15.13 0.16 -17.78
C ASN A 48 16.25 0.76 -18.63
N ASP A 49 15.97 1.83 -19.37
CA ASP A 49 16.96 2.51 -20.22
C ASP A 49 17.72 3.63 -19.48
N ALA A 50 17.25 4.04 -18.29
CA ALA A 50 17.76 5.20 -17.56
C ALA A 50 18.60 4.86 -16.32
N VAL A 51 18.49 3.63 -15.80
CA VAL A 51 19.07 3.26 -14.50
C VAL A 51 19.74 1.88 -14.57
N ASN A 52 20.83 1.72 -13.81
CA ASN A 52 21.53 0.44 -13.67
C ASN A 52 20.59 -0.66 -13.11
N TYR A 53 20.76 -1.87 -13.64
CA TYR A 53 19.93 -3.03 -13.29
C TYR A 53 19.91 -3.35 -11.78
N GLU A 54 21.03 -3.18 -11.07
CA GLU A 54 21.11 -3.40 -9.62
C GLU A 54 20.27 -2.42 -8.81
N MET A 55 20.21 -1.15 -9.24
CA MET A 55 19.38 -0.13 -8.61
C MET A 55 17.90 -0.42 -8.84
N LEU A 56 17.54 -0.85 -10.06
CA LEU A 56 16.18 -1.26 -10.37
C LEU A 56 15.71 -2.42 -9.48
N ILE A 57 16.52 -3.46 -9.31
CA ILE A 57 16.21 -4.59 -8.40
C ILE A 57 16.00 -4.11 -6.96
N SER A 58 16.86 -3.20 -6.50
CA SER A 58 16.78 -2.66 -5.14
C SER A 58 15.47 -1.89 -4.92
N ILE A 59 15.07 -1.06 -5.90
CA ILE A 59 13.81 -0.32 -5.84
C ILE A 59 12.60 -1.26 -5.85
N LEU A 60 12.61 -2.31 -6.69
CA LEU A 60 11.54 -3.31 -6.72
C LEU A 60 11.41 -4.04 -5.38
N THR A 61 12.54 -4.44 -4.81
CA THR A 61 12.60 -5.17 -3.54
C THR A 61 12.03 -4.32 -2.41
N VAL A 62 12.47 -3.08 -2.31
CA VAL A 62 11.97 -2.11 -1.32
C VAL A 62 10.47 -1.90 -1.46
N ASN A 63 9.95 -1.75 -2.67
CA ASN A 63 8.51 -1.61 -2.91
C ASN A 63 7.69 -2.82 -2.45
N ILE A 64 8.19 -4.04 -2.69
CA ILE A 64 7.52 -5.27 -2.24
C ILE A 64 7.53 -5.36 -0.71
N VAL A 65 8.67 -5.03 -0.07
CA VAL A 65 8.81 -5.02 1.38
C VAL A 65 7.88 -3.99 2.01
N THR A 66 7.78 -2.78 1.43
CA THR A 66 6.86 -1.73 1.87
C THR A 66 5.41 -2.19 1.88
N VAL A 67 4.93 -2.77 0.76
CA VAL A 67 3.55 -3.29 0.68
C VAL A 67 3.33 -4.43 1.69
N SER A 68 4.33 -5.27 1.91
CA SER A 68 4.27 -6.36 2.89
C SER A 68 4.12 -5.85 4.31
N ILE A 69 4.94 -4.86 4.70
CA ILE A 69 4.86 -4.21 6.01
C ILE A 69 3.51 -3.50 6.18
N PHE A 70 3.06 -2.77 5.14
CA PHE A 70 1.76 -2.14 5.13
C PHE A 70 0.62 -3.13 5.38
N MET A 71 0.61 -4.29 4.72
CA MET A 71 -0.42 -5.31 4.96
C MET A 71 -0.44 -5.76 6.43
N VAL A 72 0.73 -6.05 7.02
CA VAL A 72 0.83 -6.47 8.42
C VAL A 72 0.31 -5.39 9.37
N VAL A 73 0.75 -4.14 9.17
CA VAL A 73 0.33 -3.00 10.00
C VAL A 73 -1.15 -2.68 9.82
N GLY A 74 -1.65 -2.73 8.58
CA GLY A 74 -3.04 -2.49 8.22
C GLY A 74 -3.98 -3.54 8.81
N PHE A 75 -3.59 -4.82 8.82
CA PHE A 75 -4.37 -5.89 9.42
C PHE A 75 -4.46 -5.77 10.95
N ALA A 76 -3.41 -5.27 11.61
CA ALA A 76 -3.47 -5.00 13.04
C ALA A 76 -4.56 -3.96 13.37
N ASN A 77 -4.78 -2.98 12.48
CA ASN A 77 -5.82 -1.94 12.61
C ASN A 77 -5.83 -1.23 13.98
N ILE A 78 -4.65 -1.03 14.58
CA ILE A 78 -4.47 -0.31 15.83
C ILE A 78 -3.93 1.07 15.48
N LYS A 79 -4.76 2.12 15.60
CA LYS A 79 -4.36 3.52 15.32
C LYS A 79 -3.03 3.93 15.97
N PRO A 80 -2.77 3.61 17.26
CA PRO A 80 -1.45 3.84 17.87
C PRO A 80 -0.28 3.18 17.13
N VAL A 81 -0.46 1.96 16.60
CA VAL A 81 0.58 1.23 15.87
C VAL A 81 0.85 1.90 14.53
N VAL A 82 -0.20 2.32 13.81
CA VAL A 82 -0.05 3.07 12.55
C VAL A 82 0.73 4.37 12.78
N LEU A 83 0.36 5.15 13.81
CA LEU A 83 1.03 6.40 14.15
C LEU A 83 2.49 6.16 14.60
N PHE A 84 2.73 5.10 15.37
CA PHE A 84 4.06 4.69 15.79
C PHE A 84 4.94 4.31 14.60
N VAL A 85 4.43 3.50 13.67
CA VAL A 85 5.16 3.10 12.45
C VAL A 85 5.47 4.31 11.57
N LYS A 86 4.51 5.24 11.36
CA LYS A 86 4.76 6.50 10.65
C LYS A 86 5.87 7.31 11.31
N SER A 87 5.79 7.49 12.63
CA SER A 87 6.76 8.28 13.39
C SER A 87 8.15 7.64 13.38
N LEU A 88 8.22 6.32 13.58
CA LEU A 88 9.47 5.56 13.54
C LEU A 88 10.09 5.59 12.14
N GLY A 89 9.28 5.48 11.08
CA GLY A 89 9.74 5.65 9.70
C GLY A 89 10.34 7.03 9.47
N ARG A 90 9.67 8.10 9.89
CA ARG A 90 10.21 9.47 9.75
C ARG A 90 11.52 9.67 10.53
N ILE A 91 11.56 9.23 11.79
CA ILE A 91 12.79 9.31 12.61
C ILE A 91 13.91 8.50 11.97
N ALA A 92 13.62 7.27 11.53
CA ALA A 92 14.57 6.43 10.83
C ALA A 92 15.09 7.18 9.59
N PHE A 93 14.23 7.74 8.73
CA PHE A 93 14.67 8.52 7.58
C PHE A 93 15.65 9.62 7.96
N THR A 94 15.25 10.49 8.90
CA THR A 94 16.03 11.67 9.27
C THR A 94 17.37 11.28 9.89
N VAL A 95 17.37 10.29 10.79
CA VAL A 95 18.60 9.83 11.46
C VAL A 95 19.51 9.08 10.49
N TRP A 96 18.96 8.16 9.69
CA TRP A 96 19.75 7.38 8.74
C TRP A 96 20.33 8.26 7.64
N VAL A 97 19.57 9.20 7.07
CA VAL A 97 20.09 10.15 6.07
C VAL A 97 21.24 10.97 6.64
N VAL A 98 21.11 11.48 7.88
CA VAL A 98 22.19 12.24 8.54
C VAL A 98 23.44 11.38 8.76
N LEU A 99 23.28 10.15 9.26
CA LEU A 99 24.40 9.23 9.48
C LEU A 99 25.10 8.85 8.18
N LEU A 100 24.35 8.59 7.10
CA LEU A 100 24.90 8.22 5.79
C LEU A 100 25.69 9.37 5.16
N VAL A 101 25.15 10.59 5.22
CA VAL A 101 25.84 11.81 4.76
C VAL A 101 27.16 12.00 5.53
N GLN A 102 27.20 11.64 6.82
CA GLN A 102 28.39 11.77 7.66
C GLN A 102 29.42 10.63 7.49
N HIS A 103 29.01 9.41 7.12
CA HIS A 103 29.92 8.24 7.10
C HIS A 103 30.35 7.77 5.70
N LEU A 104 29.55 7.99 4.66
CA LEU A 104 29.88 7.54 3.30
C LEU A 104 30.67 8.62 2.53
N THR A 105 31.77 9.13 3.09
CA THR A 105 32.54 10.22 2.46
C THR A 105 33.25 9.84 1.16
N ASN A 106 33.28 8.56 0.77
CA ASN A 106 34.14 8.08 -0.32
C ASN A 106 33.41 7.67 -1.61
N ASP A 107 32.09 7.46 -1.60
CA ASP A 107 31.33 7.17 -2.82
C ASP A 107 29.95 7.87 -2.83
N GLN A 108 29.90 8.99 -3.55
CA GLN A 108 28.70 9.82 -3.67
C GLN A 108 27.56 9.12 -4.44
N ALA A 109 27.88 8.16 -5.32
CA ALA A 109 26.88 7.42 -6.07
C ALA A 109 26.13 6.43 -5.15
N GLU A 110 26.86 5.73 -4.28
CA GLU A 110 26.26 4.82 -3.29
C GLU A 110 25.40 5.59 -2.28
N GLN A 111 25.84 6.77 -1.83
CA GLN A 111 25.03 7.63 -0.96
C GLN A 111 23.70 8.01 -1.61
N ASN A 112 23.74 8.51 -2.85
CA ASN A 112 22.55 8.93 -3.57
C ASN A 112 21.58 7.76 -3.77
N LEU A 113 22.11 6.59 -4.12
CA LEU A 113 21.31 5.37 -4.28
C LEU A 113 20.61 4.98 -2.98
N PHE A 114 21.33 5.00 -1.85
CA PHE A 114 20.74 4.66 -0.56
C PHE A 114 19.69 5.66 -0.12
N ILE A 115 19.94 6.97 -0.32
CA ILE A 115 18.97 8.03 -0.04
C ILE A 115 17.70 7.82 -0.87
N ILE A 116 17.82 7.52 -2.16
CA ILE A 116 16.68 7.25 -3.04
C ILE A 116 15.89 6.03 -2.54
N ILE A 117 16.57 4.94 -2.22
CA ILE A 117 15.93 3.72 -1.71
C ILE A 117 15.19 3.96 -0.39
N CYS A 118 15.83 4.63 0.58
CA CYS A 118 15.20 4.95 1.85
C CYS A 118 14.01 5.91 1.68
N THR A 119 14.13 6.89 0.79
CA THR A 119 13.05 7.83 0.50
C THR A 119 11.86 7.09 -0.09
N LEU A 120 12.09 6.24 -1.09
CA LEU A 120 11.04 5.42 -1.70
C LEU A 120 10.36 4.52 -0.67
N PHE A 121 11.14 3.80 0.16
CA PHE A 121 10.59 2.93 1.21
C PHE A 121 9.59 3.67 2.12
N ILE A 122 10.01 4.82 2.64
CA ILE A 122 9.31 5.55 3.70
C ILE A 122 8.12 6.30 3.13
N VAL A 123 8.30 6.97 1.99
CA VAL A 123 7.22 7.70 1.31
C VAL A 123 6.12 6.73 0.88
N TYR A 124 6.46 5.58 0.27
CA TYR A 124 5.45 4.61 -0.15
C TYR A 124 4.70 4.02 1.05
N LEU A 125 5.39 3.73 2.15
CA LEU A 125 4.76 3.21 3.36
C LEU A 125 3.79 4.23 3.96
N GLU A 126 4.23 5.49 4.03
CA GLU A 126 3.42 6.60 4.55
C GLU A 126 2.17 6.83 3.71
N VAL A 127 2.31 6.89 2.37
CA VAL A 127 1.20 7.04 1.43
C VAL A 127 0.19 5.89 1.58
N LEU A 128 0.64 4.64 1.67
CA LEU A 128 -0.26 3.50 1.87
C LEU A 128 -1.04 3.62 3.19
N LEU A 129 -0.38 4.00 4.27
CA LEU A 129 -1.03 4.17 5.56
C LEU A 129 -2.01 5.35 5.56
N ASP A 130 -1.68 6.47 4.90
CA ASP A 130 -2.58 7.63 4.74
C ASP A 130 -3.83 7.29 3.91
N ILE A 131 -3.67 6.59 2.79
CA ILE A 131 -4.79 6.13 1.96
C ILE A 131 -5.70 5.19 2.76
N ASN A 132 -5.10 4.26 3.52
CA ASN A 132 -5.85 3.34 4.36
C ASN A 132 -6.63 4.07 5.47
N ASP A 133 -5.99 5.03 6.14
CA ASP A 133 -6.63 5.88 7.14
C ASP A 133 -7.79 6.67 6.53
N MET A 134 -7.62 7.21 5.31
CA MET A 134 -8.68 7.90 4.57
C MET A 134 -9.89 6.98 4.35
N PHE A 135 -9.70 5.75 3.89
CA PHE A 135 -10.82 4.80 3.71
C PHE A 135 -11.53 4.47 5.03
N HIS A 136 -10.80 4.43 6.15
CA HIS A 136 -11.40 4.22 7.46
C HIS A 136 -12.17 5.43 8.00
N GLN A 137 -11.78 6.65 7.63
CA GLN A 137 -12.40 7.89 8.08
C GLN A 137 -13.66 8.29 7.29
N ILE A 138 -13.87 7.72 6.10
CA ILE A 138 -15.09 7.94 5.32
C ILE A 138 -16.30 7.46 6.14
N THR A 139 -17.24 8.38 6.40
CA THR A 139 -18.51 8.09 7.08
C THR A 139 -19.68 8.49 6.18
N ASN A 140 -20.81 7.79 6.30
CA ASN A 140 -22.05 8.08 5.57
C ASN A 140 -21.93 8.06 4.04
N TYR A 141 -20.93 7.37 3.48
CA TYR A 141 -20.80 7.17 2.04
C TYR A 141 -21.72 6.04 1.56
N GLN A 142 -22.52 6.34 0.54
CA GLN A 142 -23.27 5.36 -0.24
C GLN A 142 -23.35 5.83 -1.70
N SER A 143 -22.80 5.05 -2.63
CA SER A 143 -22.93 5.36 -4.05
C SER A 143 -24.35 5.12 -4.54
N ILE A 144 -24.92 6.12 -5.23
CA ILE A 144 -26.26 6.04 -5.84
C ILE A 144 -26.29 4.97 -6.95
N LYS A 145 -25.21 4.90 -7.74
CA LYS A 145 -25.08 3.96 -8.87
C LYS A 145 -24.68 2.55 -8.42
N PHE A 146 -23.84 2.45 -7.38
CA PHE A 146 -23.28 1.18 -6.92
C PHE A 146 -23.63 0.95 -5.45
N ARG A 147 -24.80 0.36 -5.16
CA ARG A 147 -25.27 0.13 -3.79
C ARG A 147 -24.32 -0.70 -2.91
N PHE A 148 -23.45 -1.52 -3.52
CA PHE A 148 -22.44 -2.29 -2.80
C PHE A 148 -21.26 -1.42 -2.32
N LEU A 149 -21.01 -0.29 -2.99
CA LEU A 149 -19.95 0.66 -2.66
C LEU A 149 -20.48 1.63 -1.59
N ASN A 150 -20.35 1.18 -0.35
CA ASN A 150 -20.78 1.90 0.84
C ASN A 150 -19.62 2.02 1.84
N THR A 151 -19.81 2.79 2.90
CA THR A 151 -18.81 3.00 3.96
C THR A 151 -18.23 1.68 4.49
N LYS A 152 -19.09 0.70 4.73
CA LYS A 152 -18.65 -0.60 5.24
C LYS A 152 -17.76 -1.33 4.23
N PHE A 153 -18.08 -1.29 2.94
CA PHE A 153 -17.21 -1.86 1.91
C PHE A 153 -15.84 -1.17 1.87
N LEU A 154 -15.79 0.16 1.94
CA LEU A 154 -14.52 0.89 1.93
C LEU A 154 -13.65 0.56 3.15
N GLN A 155 -14.27 0.38 4.32
CA GLN A 155 -13.59 0.01 5.56
C GLN A 155 -13.16 -1.46 5.57
N ASP A 156 -14.02 -2.38 5.11
CA ASP A 156 -13.73 -3.82 5.08
C ASP A 156 -12.64 -4.14 4.03
N TYR A 157 -12.55 -3.35 2.95
CA TYR A 157 -11.59 -3.53 1.86
C TYR A 157 -10.53 -2.43 1.79
N SER A 158 -10.26 -1.71 2.90
CA SER A 158 -9.33 -0.58 2.93
C SER A 158 -7.91 -0.94 2.49
N ILE A 159 -7.37 -2.07 2.97
CA ILE A 159 -6.04 -2.58 2.60
C ILE A 159 -5.93 -2.85 1.09
N PRO A 160 -6.77 -3.73 0.49
CA PRO A 160 -6.66 -3.99 -0.95
C PRO A 160 -6.97 -2.76 -1.80
N LEU A 161 -7.89 -1.89 -1.36
CA LEU A 161 -8.13 -0.62 -2.06
C LEU A 161 -6.91 0.30 -2.01
N SER A 162 -6.19 0.37 -0.89
CA SER A 162 -4.97 1.17 -0.76
C SER A 162 -3.86 0.69 -1.69
N ILE A 163 -3.66 -0.63 -1.77
CA ILE A 163 -2.71 -1.25 -2.71
C ILE A 163 -3.10 -0.93 -4.15
N LEU A 164 -4.39 -1.00 -4.48
CA LEU A 164 -4.89 -0.69 -5.81
C LEU A 164 -4.74 0.80 -6.15
N THR A 165 -4.98 1.70 -5.20
CA THR A 165 -4.72 3.14 -5.36
C THR A 165 -3.24 3.40 -5.61
N LEU A 166 -2.33 2.74 -4.88
CA LEU A 166 -0.90 2.84 -5.12
C LEU A 166 -0.51 2.32 -6.51
N ALA A 167 -1.10 1.21 -6.96
CA ALA A 167 -0.86 0.67 -8.29
C ALA A 167 -1.26 1.68 -9.39
N ILE A 168 -2.41 2.36 -9.23
CA ILE A 168 -2.84 3.41 -10.15
C ILE A 168 -1.86 4.59 -10.13
N MET A 169 -1.43 5.03 -8.94
CA MET A 169 -0.42 6.09 -8.81
C MET A 169 0.89 5.71 -9.52
N ASN A 170 1.35 4.47 -9.37
CA ASN A 170 2.55 3.98 -10.05
C ASN A 170 2.43 4.02 -11.58
N VAL A 171 1.27 3.62 -12.14
CA VAL A 171 1.04 3.71 -13.59
C VAL A 171 1.08 5.17 -14.06
N ILE A 172 0.42 6.07 -13.34
CA ILE A 172 0.42 7.51 -13.65
C ILE A 172 1.85 8.07 -13.62
N LEU A 173 2.59 7.79 -12.55
CA LEU A 173 3.98 8.23 -12.39
C LEU A 173 4.89 7.64 -13.49
N SER A 174 4.68 6.38 -13.86
CA SER A 174 5.40 5.72 -14.97
C SER A 174 5.23 6.50 -16.26
N SER A 175 4.00 6.88 -16.60
CA SER A 175 3.73 7.68 -17.81
C SER A 175 4.38 9.07 -17.75
N PHE A 176 4.43 9.70 -16.56
CA PHE A 176 5.15 10.96 -16.40
C PHE A 176 6.66 10.78 -16.59
N ILE A 177 7.25 9.70 -16.06
CA ILE A 177 8.68 9.41 -16.19
C ILE A 177 9.04 9.13 -17.66
N GLU A 178 8.29 8.29 -18.38
CA GLU A 178 8.53 8.03 -19.81
C GLU A 178 8.48 9.32 -20.64
N ASN A 179 7.49 10.17 -20.38
CA ASN A 179 7.39 11.47 -21.05
C ASN A 179 8.54 12.41 -20.68
N PHE A 180 9.00 12.40 -19.43
CA PHE A 180 10.12 13.23 -19.00
C PHE A 180 11.44 12.77 -19.64
N ILE A 181 11.71 11.47 -19.63
CA ILE A 181 12.94 10.90 -20.22
C ILE A 181 12.96 11.15 -21.73
N SER A 182 11.85 11.03 -22.44
CA SER A 182 11.81 11.27 -23.90
C SER A 182 12.01 12.73 -24.33
N ILE A 183 11.95 13.69 -23.39
CA ILE A 183 12.20 15.11 -23.66
C ILE A 183 13.69 15.47 -23.55
N PHE A 184 14.50 14.64 -22.86
CA PHE A 184 15.94 14.83 -22.67
C PHE A 184 16.76 13.89 -23.56
#